data_AF-A0A7C9LI16-F1
#
_entry.id   AF-A0A7C9LI16-F1
#
_cell.length_a   1.000
_cell.length_b   1.000
_cell.length_c   1.000
_cell.angle_alpha   90.00
_cell.angle_beta   90.00
_cell.angle_gamma   90.00
#
_symmetry.space_group_name_H-M   'P 1'
#
loop_
_entity.id
_entity.type
_entity.pdbx_description
1 polymer ?
#
loop_
_entity_poly.entity_id
_entity_poly.type
_entity_poly.pdbx_seq_one_letter_code
_entity_poly.pdbx_strand_id
1 'polypeptide(L)'
;MATDANLTRKGRGRPKGSPNKLGKAAKDVIAEAAAELGGAERLIAWAKLDPLNERAFWATIYPKLLPLTVSGDPENPLGFQVVERRIVKPD
;
A
#
# COMPACT_ATOMS: atom_id res chain seq x y z
N MET A 1 -33.37 -26.58 7.51
CA MET A 1 -33.12 -25.44 6.62
C MET A 1 -33.74 -24.21 7.26
N ALA A 2 -32.95 -23.39 7.96
CA ALA A 2 -33.44 -22.15 8.56
C ALA A 2 -33.58 -21.10 7.46
N THR A 3 -34.78 -20.54 7.31
CA THR A 3 -35.11 -19.55 6.30
C THR A 3 -34.42 -18.22 6.62
N ASP A 4 -33.73 -17.64 5.62
CA ASP A 4 -33.02 -16.33 5.68
C ASP A 4 -33.93 -15.11 5.97
N ALA A 5 -35.21 -15.34 6.31
CA ALA A 5 -36.24 -14.33 6.50
C ALA A 5 -36.05 -13.41 7.73
N ASN A 6 -35.08 -13.69 8.61
CA ASN A 6 -34.85 -12.91 9.84
C ASN A 6 -33.59 -12.01 9.78
N LEU A 7 -32.92 -11.93 8.63
CA LEU A 7 -31.67 -11.16 8.46
C LEU A 7 -31.93 -9.75 7.90
N THR A 8 -32.85 -9.00 8.49
CA THR A 8 -33.20 -7.61 8.10
C THR A 8 -32.06 -6.57 8.25
N ARG A 9 -30.85 -7.03 8.64
CA ARG A 9 -29.67 -6.20 8.88
C ARG A 9 -28.39 -6.65 8.18
N LYS A 10 -28.42 -7.76 7.43
CA LYS A 10 -27.23 -8.30 6.72
C LYS A 10 -26.83 -7.30 5.62
N GLY A 11 -25.63 -6.72 5.74
CA GLY A 11 -25.11 -5.71 4.79
C GLY A 11 -25.30 -4.24 5.19
N ARG A 12 -25.84 -3.93 6.39
CA ARG A 12 -25.98 -2.53 6.87
C ARG A 12 -24.69 -1.88 7.40
N GLY A 13 -23.55 -2.53 7.19
CA GLY A 13 -22.23 -1.99 7.50
C GLY A 13 -21.54 -1.46 6.26
N ARG A 14 -20.59 -0.56 6.45
CA ARG A 14 -19.72 -0.09 5.38
C ARG A 14 -18.93 -1.29 4.80
N PRO A 15 -18.96 -1.57 3.49
CA PRO A 15 -18.28 -2.72 2.91
C PRO A 15 -16.79 -2.75 3.29
N LYS A 16 -16.25 -3.95 3.57
CA LYS A 16 -14.83 -4.15 3.85
C LYS A 16 -14.02 -3.60 2.66
N GLY A 17 -13.04 -2.73 2.94
CA GLY A 17 -12.20 -2.10 1.90
C GLY A 17 -12.76 -0.82 1.29
N SER A 18 -13.97 -0.38 1.67
CA SER A 18 -14.46 0.92 1.22
C SER A 18 -13.53 2.07 1.67
N PRO A 19 -13.28 3.10 0.83
CA PRO A 19 -12.36 4.21 1.13
C PRO A 19 -12.98 5.30 2.02
N ASN A 20 -12.36 5.61 3.17
CA ASN A 20 -12.94 6.52 4.17
C ASN A 20 -13.19 7.89 3.52
N LYS A 21 -14.45 8.36 3.51
CA LYS A 21 -14.83 9.60 2.81
C LYS A 21 -14.03 10.80 3.31
N LEU A 22 -13.87 10.94 4.64
CA LEU A 22 -13.11 12.03 5.25
C LEU A 22 -11.62 11.92 4.90
N GLY A 23 -11.05 10.71 4.99
CA GLY A 23 -9.65 10.48 4.64
C GLY A 23 -9.36 10.70 3.16
N LYS A 24 -10.32 10.38 2.27
CA LYS A 24 -10.21 10.65 0.83
C LYS A 24 -10.24 12.15 0.57
N ALA A 25 -11.25 12.86 1.09
CA ALA A 25 -11.36 14.31 0.92
C ALA A 25 -10.12 15.06 1.42
N ALA A 26 -9.55 14.66 2.55
CA ALA A 26 -8.30 15.24 3.05
C ALA A 26 -7.11 15.00 2.10
N LYS A 27 -6.98 13.78 1.54
CA LYS A 27 -5.93 13.47 0.56
C LYS A 27 -6.10 14.27 -0.73
N ASP A 28 -7.34 14.44 -1.18
CA ASP A 28 -7.65 15.18 -2.40
C ASP A 28 -7.26 16.67 -2.25
N VAL A 29 -7.63 17.31 -1.13
CA VAL A 29 -7.24 18.70 -0.82
C VAL A 29 -5.72 18.86 -0.69
N ILE A 30 -5.03 17.91 -0.05
CA ILE A 30 -3.56 17.95 0.07
C ILE A 30 -2.90 17.79 -1.31
N ALA A 31 -3.43 16.93 -2.17
CA ALA A 31 -2.91 16.73 -3.52
C ALA A 31 -3.12 17.97 -4.40
N GLU A 32 -4.29 18.62 -4.29
CA GLU A 32 -4.59 19.87 -4.98
C GLU A 32 -3.64 21.00 -4.54
N ALA A 33 -3.49 21.21 -3.23
CA ALA A 33 -2.54 22.21 -2.72
C ALA A 33 -1.09 21.92 -3.14
N ALA A 34 -0.68 20.66 -3.16
CA ALA A 34 0.65 20.27 -3.65
C ALA A 34 0.85 20.57 -5.14
N ALA A 35 -0.19 20.39 -5.96
CA ALA A 35 -0.17 20.73 -7.37
C ALA A 35 -0.08 22.25 -7.58
N GLU A 36 -0.88 23.04 -6.85
CA GLU A 36 -0.86 24.51 -6.92
C GLU A 36 0.48 25.11 -6.47
N LEU A 37 1.16 24.49 -5.51
CA LEU A 37 2.51 24.90 -5.09
C LEU A 37 3.61 24.62 -6.14
N GLY A 38 3.26 24.00 -7.27
CA GLY A 38 4.16 23.71 -8.39
C GLY A 38 4.51 22.23 -8.56
N GLY A 39 3.89 21.34 -7.78
CA GLY A 39 3.92 19.89 -7.97
C GLY A 39 5.34 19.33 -8.16
N ALA A 40 5.51 18.56 -9.24
CA ALA A 40 6.78 17.90 -9.54
C ALA A 40 7.92 18.90 -9.82
N GLU A 41 7.65 20.01 -10.51
CA GLU A 41 8.68 21.00 -10.84
C GLU A 41 9.24 21.65 -9.58
N ARG A 42 8.36 22.02 -8.64
CA ARG A 42 8.77 22.57 -7.35
C ARG A 42 9.58 21.57 -6.52
N LEU A 43 9.21 20.28 -6.58
CA LEU A 43 9.92 19.20 -5.90
C LEU A 43 11.33 18.98 -6.48
N ILE A 44 11.47 19.02 -7.81
CA ILE A 44 12.77 18.93 -8.49
C ILE A 44 13.64 20.14 -8.11
N ALA A 45 13.08 21.35 -8.16
CA ALA A 45 13.80 22.56 -7.80
C ALA A 45 14.27 22.54 -6.33
N TRP A 46 13.43 22.02 -5.42
CA TRP A 46 13.81 21.82 -4.02
C TRP A 46 14.91 20.77 -3.85
N ALA A 47 14.80 19.62 -4.52
CA ALA A 47 15.80 18.55 -4.43
C ALA A 47 17.18 19.01 -4.92
N LYS A 48 17.23 19.84 -5.98
CA LYS A 48 18.47 20.40 -6.54
C LYS A 48 19.08 21.54 -5.70
N LEU A 49 18.34 22.12 -4.77
CA LEU A 49 18.77 23.30 -4.02
C LEU A 49 19.89 22.98 -3.02
N ASP A 50 19.88 21.78 -2.43
CA ASP A 50 20.81 21.36 -1.38
C ASP A 50 21.04 19.84 -1.46
N PRO A 51 22.28 19.34 -1.39
CA PRO A 51 22.56 17.90 -1.32
C PRO A 51 21.79 17.14 -0.22
N LEU A 52 21.44 17.80 0.89
CA LEU A 52 20.62 17.21 1.95
C LEU A 52 19.16 17.00 1.50
N ASN A 53 18.62 17.87 0.65
CA ASN A 53 17.28 17.69 0.07
C ASN A 53 17.26 16.52 -0.90
N GLU A 54 18.28 16.43 -1.76
CA GLU A 54 18.46 15.29 -2.66
C GLU A 54 18.57 13.97 -1.87
N ARG A 55 19.38 13.94 -0.81
CA ARG A 55 19.46 12.79 0.10
C ARG A 55 18.10 12.47 0.71
N ALA A 56 17.35 13.47 1.17
CA ALA A 56 16.04 13.26 1.77
C ALA A 56 15.03 12.68 0.76
N PHE A 57 15.07 13.13 -0.49
CA PHE A 57 14.25 12.58 -1.57
C PHE A 57 14.53 11.08 -1.75
N TRP A 58 15.80 10.70 -1.93
CA TRP A 58 16.19 9.31 -2.16
C TRP A 58 16.00 8.40 -0.93
N ALA A 59 16.22 8.91 0.28
CA ALA A 59 16.14 8.09 1.50
C ALA A 59 14.72 7.98 2.07
N THR A 60 13.84 8.97 1.86
CA THR A 60 12.55 9.04 2.56
C THR A 60 11.35 9.04 1.63
N ILE A 61 11.45 9.68 0.47
CA ILE A 61 10.31 9.84 -0.44
C ILE A 61 10.26 8.67 -1.42
N TYR A 62 11.34 8.46 -2.18
CA TYR A 62 11.39 7.43 -3.23
C TYR A 62 11.10 6.01 -2.73
N PRO A 63 11.60 5.55 -1.56
CA PRO A 63 11.34 4.18 -1.09
C PRO A 63 9.86 3.89 -0.81
N LYS A 64 9.05 4.92 -0.52
CA LYS A 64 7.60 4.74 -0.28
C LYS A 64 6.82 4.45 -1.55
N LEU A 65 7.42 4.68 -2.72
CA LEU A 65 6.84 4.33 -4.02
C LEU A 65 7.14 2.88 -4.40
N LEU A 66 8.12 2.25 -3.74
CA LEU A 66 8.47 0.87 -4.00
C LEU A 66 7.39 -0.06 -3.44
N PRO A 67 7.00 -1.09 -4.20
CA PRO A 67 6.11 -2.13 -3.68
C PRO A 67 6.86 -2.94 -2.61
N LEU A 68 6.50 -2.73 -1.34
CA LEU A 68 7.11 -3.42 -0.18
C LEU A 68 6.47 -4.79 0.10
N THR A 69 5.37 -5.10 -0.58
CA THR A 69 4.62 -6.34 -0.41
C THR A 69 4.77 -7.20 -1.65
N VAL A 70 5.50 -8.31 -1.52
CA VAL A 70 5.50 -9.37 -2.53
C VAL A 70 4.16 -10.09 -2.41
N SER A 71 3.19 -9.65 -3.21
CA SER A 71 1.93 -10.38 -3.39
C SER A 71 2.25 -11.52 -4.34
N GLY A 72 1.86 -12.75 -4.03
CA GLY A 72 1.96 -13.85 -4.98
C GLY A 72 1.15 -13.50 -6.22
N ASP A 73 1.83 -13.04 -7.25
CA ASP A 73 1.22 -12.71 -8.53
C ASP A 73 0.85 -14.03 -9.23
N PRO A 74 -0.43 -14.28 -9.56
CA PRO A 74 -0.82 -15.47 -10.31
C PRO A 74 -0.10 -15.59 -11.67
N GLU A 75 0.28 -14.46 -12.30
CA GLU A 75 1.03 -14.43 -13.56
C GLU A 75 2.54 -14.54 -13.36
N ASN A 76 3.05 -14.21 -12.16
CA ASN A 76 4.46 -14.34 -11.79
C ASN A 76 4.62 -14.98 -10.39
N PRO A 77 4.34 -16.30 -10.29
CA PRO A 77 4.31 -16.98 -9.01
C PRO A 77 5.71 -17.09 -8.39
N LEU A 78 5.79 -16.86 -7.09
CA LEU A 78 7.04 -17.02 -6.36
C LEU A 78 7.47 -18.49 -6.37
N GLY A 79 8.61 -18.77 -6.99
CA GLY A 79 9.23 -20.10 -6.96
C GLY A 79 9.85 -20.37 -5.60
N PHE A 80 9.11 -20.98 -4.69
CA PHE A 80 9.68 -21.48 -3.43
C PHE A 80 10.13 -22.93 -3.59
N GLN A 81 11.35 -23.23 -3.13
CA GLN A 81 11.83 -24.60 -2.97
C GLN A 81 11.68 -24.99 -1.50
N VAL A 82 10.91 -26.05 -1.24
CA VAL A 82 10.74 -26.60 0.11
C VAL A 82 11.75 -27.72 0.29
N VAL A 83 12.64 -27.59 1.27
CA VAL A 83 13.54 -28.67 1.69
C VAL A 83 12.99 -29.29 2.97
N GLU A 84 12.36 -30.46 2.86
CA GLU A 84 11.89 -31.23 4.01
C GLU A 84 13.01 -32.17 4.49
N ARG A 85 13.40 -32.08 5.76
CA ARG A 85 14.31 -33.02 6.40
C ARG A 85 13.57 -33.79 7.48
N ARG A 86 13.51 -35.12 7.35
CA ARG A 86 13.00 -36.02 8.39
C ARG A 86 14.18 -36.65 9.13
N ILE A 87 14.35 -36.30 10.40
CA ILE A 87 15.33 -36.94 11.28
C ILE A 87 14.60 -38.07 12.01
N VAL A 88 15.09 -39.30 11.87
CA VAL A 88 14.53 -40.48 12.56
C VAL A 88 15.58 -40.95 13.56
N LYS A 89 15.12 -41.36 14.75
CA LYS A 89 16.00 -41.99 15.76
C LYS A 89 16.39 -43.38 15.25
N PRO A 90 17.69 -43.74 15.19
CA PRO A 90 18.10 -45.09 14.84
C PRO A 90 17.71 -46.05 15.98
N ASP A 91 17.24 -47.25 15.59
CA ASP A 91 16.82 -48.34 16.49
C ASP A 91 17.96 -48.85 17.38
#